data_AF-A0A4R4PKH6-F1
#
_entry.id   AF-A0A4R4PKH6-F1
#
_cell.length_a   1.000
_cell.length_b   1.000
_cell.length_c   1.000
_cell.angle_alpha   90.00
_cell.angle_beta   90.00
_cell.angle_gamma   90.00
#
_symmetry.space_group_name_H-M   'P 1'
#
loop_
_entity.id
_entity.type
_entity.pdbx_description
1 polymer ?
#
loop_
_entity_poly.entity_id
_entity_poly.type
_entity_poly.pdbx_seq_one_letter_code
_entity_poly.pdbx_strand_id
1 'polypeptide(L)' 'MTEYETYRPNVPCPICAKRGTLRIEQRMEVREPGTYSIAGVQPKVAARMHLWLVCEHCGAEARQKDEP' A
#
# COMPACT_ATOMS: atom_id res chain seq x y z
N MET A 1 -3.85 -4.19 -22.51
CA MET A 1 -3.18 -3.56 -21.35
C MET A 1 -4.20 -2.61 -20.76
N THR A 2 -4.87 -3.03 -19.69
CA THR A 2 -5.93 -2.23 -19.05
C THR A 2 -5.28 -1.04 -18.35
N GLU A 3 -5.53 0.16 -18.86
CA GLU A 3 -5.23 1.40 -18.16
C GLU A 3 -6.03 1.40 -16.86
N TYR A 4 -5.37 1.04 -15.75
CA TYR A 4 -5.91 1.26 -14.41
C TYR A 4 -5.88 2.76 -14.18
N GLU A 5 -7.01 3.40 -14.48
CA GLU A 5 -7.26 4.82 -14.27
C GLU A 5 -6.82 5.18 -12.85
N THR A 6 -5.68 5.87 -12.74
CA THR A 6 -5.06 6.17 -11.46
C THR A 6 -5.92 7.21 -10.76
N TYR A 7 -6.80 6.75 -9.87
CA TYR A 7 -7.70 7.64 -9.13
C TYR A 7 -6.88 8.65 -8.31
N ARG A 8 -7.00 9.93 -8.68
CA ARG A 8 -6.39 11.05 -7.97
C ARG A 8 -7.47 11.81 -7.19
N PRO A 9 -7.58 11.60 -5.86
CA PRO A 9 -8.53 12.36 -5.07
C PRO A 9 -8.23 13.87 -5.16
N ASN A 10 -9.27 14.68 -5.40
CA ASN A 10 -9.17 16.15 -5.37
C ASN A 10 -9.18 16.69 -3.92
N VAL A 11 -8.35 16.09 -3.06
CA VAL A 11 -8.20 16.45 -1.65
C VAL A 11 -6.79 17.06 -1.48
N PRO A 12 -6.63 18.13 -0.68
CA PRO A 12 -5.30 18.66 -0.40
C PRO A 12 -4.45 17.66 0.39
N CYS A 13 -3.16 17.59 0.08
CA CYS A 13 -2.21 16.86 0.91
C CYS A 13 -2.22 17.43 2.35
N PRO A 14 -2.34 16.58 3.39
CA PRO A 14 -2.36 17.05 4.78
C PRO A 14 -1.01 17.67 5.23
N ILE A 15 0.07 17.41 4.51
CA ILE A 15 1.41 17.94 4.81
C ILE A 15 1.73 19.21 4.02
N CYS A 16 1.54 19.21 2.70
CA CYS A 16 1.95 20.34 1.84
C CYS A 16 0.78 21.18 1.27
N ALA A 17 -0.46 20.85 1.64
CA ALA A 17 -1.70 21.51 1.21
C ALA A 17 -1.98 21.53 -0.31
N LYS A 18 -1.10 20.97 -1.16
CA LYS A 18 -1.35 20.91 -2.61
C LYS A 18 -2.45 19.90 -2.96
N ARG A 19 -3.41 20.32 -3.78
CA ARG A 19 -4.53 19.51 -4.29
C ARG A 19 -4.13 18.73 -5.54
N GLY A 20 -4.79 17.59 -5.77
CA GLY A 20 -4.58 16.77 -6.97
C GLY A 20 -3.22 16.11 -7.08
N THR A 21 -2.42 16.14 -6.01
CA THR A 21 -1.08 15.53 -5.93
C THR A 21 -1.08 14.17 -5.24
N LEU A 22 -2.22 13.79 -4.66
CA LEU A 22 -2.37 12.52 -3.94
C LEU A 22 -2.69 11.40 -4.94
N ARG A 23 -2.00 10.28 -4.78
CA ARG A 23 -2.16 9.04 -5.54
C ARG A 23 -2.39 7.89 -4.57
N ILE A 24 -3.32 7.01 -4.91
CA ILE A 24 -3.50 5.75 -4.20
C ILE A 24 -2.66 4.68 -4.89
N GLU A 25 -1.78 4.04 -4.14
CA GLU A 25 -0.95 2.92 -4.58
C GLU A 25 -1.36 1.65 -3.84
N GLN A 26 -1.30 0.53 -4.55
CA GLN A 26 -1.44 -0.79 -3.96
C GLN A 26 -0.04 -1.41 -3.84
N ARG A 27 0.45 -1.60 -2.62
CA ARG A 27 1.76 -2.22 -2.37
C ARG A 27 1.58 -3.58 -1.73
N MET A 28 2.33 -4.56 -2.21
CA MET A 28 2.36 -5.90 -1.62
C MET A 28 3.41 -5.92 -0.51
N GLU A 29 2.98 -6.12 0.73
CA GLU A 29 3.89 -6.25 1.87
C GLU A 29 3.96 -7.72 2.29
N VAL A 30 5.19 -8.23 2.45
CA VAL A 30 5.43 -9.59 2.94
C VAL A 30 5.10 -9.62 4.43
N ARG A 31 4.23 -10.54 4.84
CA ARG A 31 4.09 -10.92 6.24
C ARG A 31 5.03 -12.08 6.54
N GLU A 32 5.64 -12.03 7.72
CA GLU A 32 6.34 -13.19 8.25
C GLU A 32 5.36 -14.37 8.29
N PRO A 33 5.68 -15.50 7.65
CA PRO A 33 4.89 -16.71 7.81
C PRO A 33 4.90 -17.08 9.29
N GLY A 34 3.75 -17.47 9.83
CA GLY A 34 3.66 -17.98 11.20
C GLY A 34 4.50 -19.25 11.42
N THR A 35 4.43 -19.81 12.62
CA THR A 35 5.23 -20.96 13.07
C THR A 35 5.17 -22.14 12.09
N TYR A 36 6.34 -22.57 11.60
CA TYR A 36 6.48 -23.71 10.71
C TYR A 36 6.43 -25.04 11.50
N SER A 37 5.70 -26.03 10.99
CA SER A 37 5.91 -27.44 11.38
C SER A 37 7.11 -27.99 10.60
N ILE A 38 8.06 -28.63 11.30
CA ILE A 38 9.35 -29.14 10.77
C ILE A 38 9.20 -30.16 9.63
N ALA A 39 8.02 -30.78 9.46
CA ALA A 39 7.76 -31.75 8.40
C ALA A 39 7.13 -31.07 7.16
N GLY A 40 7.95 -30.75 6.14
CA GLY A 40 7.45 -30.37 4.81
C GLY A 40 7.32 -28.87 4.55
N VAL A 41 8.33 -28.07 4.89
CA VAL A 41 8.35 -26.62 4.65
C VAL A 41 8.36 -26.31 3.14
N GLN A 42 7.19 -26.01 2.58
CA GLN A 42 7.09 -25.17 1.40
C GLN A 42 7.09 -23.71 1.86
N PRO A 43 8.06 -22.86 1.45
CA PRO A 43 8.01 -21.44 1.74
C PRO A 43 6.85 -20.83 0.94
N LYS A 44 5.65 -20.82 1.53
CA LYS A 44 4.53 -20.07 1.01
C LYS A 44 4.80 -18.60 1.31
N VAL A 45 4.97 -17.78 0.27
CA VAL A 45 5.01 -16.33 0.42
C VAL A 45 3.66 -15.90 0.99
N ALA A 46 3.65 -15.47 2.24
CA ALA A 46 2.52 -14.80 2.85
C ALA A 46 2.70 -13.31 2.58
N ALA A 47 1.88 -12.75 1.71
CA ALA A 47 1.89 -11.31 1.44
C ALA A 47 0.46 -10.76 1.48
N ARG A 48 0.32 -9.52 1.97
CA ARG A 48 -0.95 -8.80 1.99
C ARG A 48 -0.83 -7.55 1.12
N MET A 49 -1.87 -7.27 0.35
CA MET A 49 -1.99 -6.00 -0.36
C MET A 49 -2.42 -4.91 0.61
N HIS A 50 -1.65 -3.83 0.69
CA HIS A 50 -1.98 -2.63 1.46
C HIS A 50 -2.19 -1.46 0.52
N LEU A 51 -3.18 -0.62 0.84
CA LEU A 51 -3.35 0.66 0.19
C LEU A 51 -2.44 1.70 0.85
N TRP A 52 -1.79 2.48 0.01
CA TRP A 52 -0.93 3.59 0.37
C TRP A 52 -1.46 4.86 -0.29
N LEU A 53 -1.52 5.94 0.48
CA LEU A 53 -1.79 7.28 -0.03
C LEU A 53 -0.47 8.02 -0.12
N VAL A 54 -0.05 8.40 -1.32
CA VAL A 54 1.25 9.01 -1.59
C VAL A 54 1.06 10.38 -2.22
N CYS A 55 1.76 11.40 -1.72
CA CYS A 55 1.80 12.71 -2.34
C CYS A 55 2.98 12.80 -3.31
N GLU A 56 2.70 12.95 -4.61
CA GLU A 56 3.72 13.08 -5.66
C GLU A 56 4.50 14.41 -5.58
N HIS A 57 4.04 15.36 -4.77
CA HIS A 57 4.71 16.66 -4.61
C HIS A 57 5.71 16.70 -3.47
N CYS A 58 5.33 16.27 -2.27
CA CYS A 58 6.20 16.31 -1.08
C CYS A 58 6.76 14.95 -0.65
N GLY A 59 6.31 13.86 -1.28
CA GLY A 59 6.74 12.50 -0.94
C GLY A 59 6.11 11.93 0.33
N ALA A 60 5.19 12.65 0.98
CA ALA A 60 4.49 12.13 2.15
C ALA A 60 3.67 10.88 1.79
N GLU A 61 3.75 9.86 2.63
CA GLU A 61 3.04 8.60 2.45
C GLU A 61 2.28 8.19 3.71
N ALA A 62 1.10 7.61 3.53
CA ALA A 62 0.28 7.09 4.60
C ALA A 62 -0.25 5.70 4.23
N ARG A 63 -0.01 4.72 5.10
CA ARG A 63 -0.51 3.35 4.92
C ARG A 63 -1.92 3.21 5.48
N GLN A 64 -2.76 2.44 4.80
CA GLN A 64 -4.02 1.96 5.37
C GLN A 64 -3.75 1.23 6.70
N LYS A 65 -4.49 1.61 7.75
CA LYS A 65 -4.45 0.93 9.04
C LYS A 65 -5.08 -0.45 8.89
N ASP A 66 -4.38 -1.49 9.35
CA ASP A 66 -4.97 -2.81 9.48
C ASP A 66 -6.07 -2.77 10.55
N GLU A 67 -7.32 -2.99 10.16
CA GLU A 67 -8.39 -3.30 11.10
C GLU A 67 -8.28 -4.80 11.49
N PRO A 68 -8.36 -5.15 12.79
CA PRO A 68 -8.17 -6.51 13.28
C PRO A 68 -9.29 -7.48 12.87
#